data_AF-A0A523TLL3-F1
#
_entry.id   AF-A0A523TLL3-F1
#
_cell.length_a   1.000
_cell.length_b   1.000
_cell.length_c   1.000
_cell.angle_alpha   90.00
_cell.angle_beta   90.00
_cell.angle_gamma   90.00
#
_symmetry.space_group_name_H-M   'P 1'
#
loop_
_entity.id
_entity.type
_entity.pdbx_description
1 polymer ?
#
loop_
_entity_poly.entity_id
_entity_poly.type
_entity_poly.pdbx_seq_one_letter_code
_entity_poly.pdbx_strand_id
1 'polypeptide(L)'
;MEDQPLATSDETTSDDRLWAALGYPIPIISLVILLMEEKKDIPFLRFHAVQSIAVNIVIWVLIAIVVPLTLGVAGICAPLLWFATLWPAYDAYKGNYTEIPVITKFLKGQGWV
;
A
#
# COMPACT_ATOMS: atom_id res chain seq x y z
N MET A 1 -18.97 -35.49 -7.12
CA MET A 1 -18.86 -34.40 -8.12
C MET A 1 -19.44 -33.18 -7.45
N GLU A 2 -18.73 -32.71 -6.43
CA GLU A 2 -19.08 -31.59 -5.60
C GLU A 2 -18.92 -30.34 -6.47
N ASP A 3 -20.03 -29.66 -6.71
CA ASP A 3 -20.11 -28.36 -7.36
C ASP A 3 -19.20 -27.39 -6.60
N GLN A 4 -17.96 -27.28 -7.07
CA GLN A 4 -17.04 -26.20 -6.73
C GLN A 4 -17.73 -24.91 -7.17
N PRO A 5 -18.11 -23.99 -6.25
CA PRO A 5 -18.58 -22.69 -6.68
C PRO A 5 -17.43 -22.02 -7.41
N LEU A 6 -17.65 -21.72 -8.69
CA LEU A 6 -16.75 -20.94 -9.53
C LEU A 6 -16.41 -19.66 -8.77
N ALA A 7 -15.18 -19.60 -8.23
CA ALA A 7 -14.69 -18.47 -7.46
C ALA A 7 -14.84 -17.20 -8.31
N THR A 8 -15.83 -16.38 -7.96
CA THR A 8 -15.98 -15.04 -8.52
C THR A 8 -14.78 -14.24 -8.09
N SER A 9 -14.02 -13.72 -9.04
CA SER A 9 -12.78 -12.93 -8.90
C SER A 9 -12.92 -11.60 -8.13
N ASP A 10 -14.00 -11.43 -7.35
CA ASP A 10 -14.38 -10.21 -6.64
C ASP A 10 -14.48 -10.39 -5.11
N GLU A 11 -14.37 -11.62 -4.59
CA GLU A 11 -14.33 -11.81 -3.13
C GLU A 11 -12.92 -11.59 -2.59
N THR A 12 -12.61 -10.35 -2.24
CA THR A 12 -11.44 -10.02 -1.41
C THR A 12 -11.57 -10.72 -0.06
N THR A 13 -10.69 -11.69 0.19
CA THR A 13 -10.69 -12.47 1.45
C THR A 13 -10.19 -11.62 2.62
N SER A 14 -10.55 -11.98 3.85
CA SER A 14 -10.02 -11.35 5.08
C SER A 14 -8.49 -11.30 5.09
N ASP A 15 -7.85 -12.34 4.58
CA ASP A 15 -6.41 -12.47 4.49
C ASP A 15 -5.84 -11.44 3.52
N ASP A 16 -6.43 -11.27 2.34
CA ASP A 16 -5.97 -10.27 1.36
C ASP A 16 -6.06 -8.85 1.93
N ARG A 17 -7.12 -8.56 2.69
CA ARG A 17 -7.28 -7.28 3.41
C ARG A 17 -6.19 -7.08 4.45
N LEU A 18 -5.82 -8.13 5.17
CA LEU A 18 -4.72 -8.08 6.14
C LEU A 18 -3.38 -7.86 5.43
N TRP A 19 -3.10 -8.59 4.35
CA TRP A 19 -1.88 -8.44 3.55
C TRP A 19 -1.77 -7.02 2.97
N ALA A 20 -2.86 -6.48 2.43
CA ALA A 20 -2.92 -5.11 1.91
C ALA A 20 -2.68 -4.07 3.02
N ALA A 21 -3.31 -4.24 4.19
CA ALA A 21 -3.16 -3.33 5.32
C ALA A 21 -1.73 -3.33 5.87
N LEU A 22 -1.12 -4.50 6.05
CA LEU A 22 0.27 -4.65 6.53
C LEU A 22 1.30 -4.09 5.55
N GLY A 23 0.95 -4.11 4.25
CA GLY A 23 1.78 -3.56 3.20
C GLY A 23 2.18 -2.11 3.42
N TYR A 24 1.31 -1.28 4.01
CA TYR A 24 1.52 0.16 4.22
C TYR A 24 2.59 0.51 5.28
N PRO A 25 2.48 0.07 6.54
CA PRO A 25 3.50 0.33 7.56
C PRO A 25 4.79 -0.45 7.31
N ILE A 26 4.71 -1.60 6.63
CA ILE A 26 5.83 -2.49 6.35
C ILE A 26 5.97 -2.67 4.82
N PRO A 27 6.69 -1.77 4.12
CA PRO A 27 6.77 -1.79 2.66
C PRO A 27 7.38 -3.10 2.10
N ILE A 28 8.18 -3.82 2.90
CA ILE A 28 8.71 -5.14 2.55
C ILE A 28 7.57 -6.14 2.26
N ILE A 29 6.46 -6.07 2.99
CA ILE A 29 5.29 -6.94 2.76
C ILE A 29 4.67 -6.65 1.39
N SER A 30 4.56 -5.38 1.01
CA SER A 30 4.08 -4.99 -0.32
C SER A 30 4.98 -5.51 -1.44
N LEU A 31 6.30 -5.49 -1.22
CA LEU A 31 7.24 -6.05 -2.18
C LEU A 31 7.07 -7.57 -2.32
N VAL A 32 6.91 -8.28 -1.19
CA VAL A 32 6.64 -9.73 -1.19
C VAL A 32 5.36 -10.04 -1.95
N ILE A 33 4.29 -9.27 -1.75
CA ILE A 33 3.03 -9.42 -2.49
C ILE A 33 3.25 -9.31 -4.00
N LEU A 34 4.00 -8.32 -4.47
CA LEU A 34 4.25 -8.11 -5.91
C LEU A 34 5.14 -9.19 -6.53
N LEU A 35 5.99 -9.83 -5.73
CA LEU A 35 6.84 -10.94 -6.17
C LEU A 35 6.13 -12.31 -6.09
N MET A 36 5.06 -12.42 -5.31
CA MET A 36 4.34 -13.67 -5.09
C MET A 36 3.27 -13.85 -6.17
N GLU A 37 3.40 -14.89 -7.00
CA GLU A 37 2.53 -15.10 -8.17
C GLU A 37 1.05 -15.23 -7.80
N GLU A 38 0.74 -15.95 -6.73
CA GLU A 38 -0.63 -16.14 -6.25
C GLU A 38 -1.30 -14.85 -5.78
N LYS A 39 -0.51 -13.87 -5.29
CA LYS A 39 -1.00 -12.65 -4.64
C LYS A 39 -0.95 -11.44 -5.57
N LYS A 40 0.05 -11.35 -6.45
CA LYS A 40 0.22 -10.23 -7.38
C LYS A 40 -0.91 -10.11 -8.41
N ASP A 41 -1.58 -11.22 -8.73
CA ASP A 41 -2.63 -11.28 -9.74
C ASP A 41 -4.01 -10.86 -9.18
N ILE A 42 -4.12 -10.74 -7.85
CA ILE A 42 -5.33 -10.24 -7.17
C ILE A 42 -5.39 -8.71 -7.33
N PRO A 43 -6.40 -8.13 -8.02
CA PRO A 43 -6.44 -6.70 -8.33
C PRO A 43 -6.38 -5.81 -7.08
N PHE A 44 -7.11 -6.17 -6.02
CA PHE A 44 -7.11 -5.47 -4.73
C PHE A 44 -5.72 -5.43 -4.09
N LEU A 45 -5.05 -6.58 -4.08
CA LEU A 45 -3.78 -6.75 -3.40
C LEU A 45 -2.65 -6.07 -4.17
N ARG A 46 -2.67 -6.18 -5.50
CA ARG A 46 -1.80 -5.44 -6.41
C ARG A 46 -1.96 -3.93 -6.24
N PHE A 47 -3.21 -3.45 -6.15
CA PHE A 47 -3.49 -2.02 -5.94
C PHE A 47 -2.80 -1.47 -4.70
N HIS A 48 -3.05 -2.11 -3.55
CA HIS A 48 -2.50 -1.66 -2.28
C HIS A 48 -0.99 -1.86 -2.17
N ALA A 49 -0.45 -2.92 -2.76
CA ALA A 49 0.99 -3.17 -2.75
C ALA A 49 1.76 -2.12 -3.56
N VAL A 50 1.34 -1.83 -4.80
CA VAL A 50 1.94 -0.76 -5.60
C VAL A 50 1.78 0.60 -4.91
N GLN A 51 0.58 0.90 -4.41
CA GLN A 51 0.31 2.17 -3.73
C GLN A 51 1.14 2.34 -2.47
N SER A 52 1.28 1.30 -1.64
CA SER A 52 2.09 1.34 -0.43
C SER A 52 3.57 1.63 -0.73
N ILE A 53 4.14 0.97 -1.74
CA ILE A 53 5.53 1.20 -2.14
C ILE A 53 5.71 2.67 -2.55
N ALA A 54 4.80 3.20 -3.37
CA ALA A 54 4.84 4.59 -3.79
C ALA A 54 4.72 5.57 -2.61
N VAL A 55 3.78 5.33 -1.68
CA VAL A 55 3.62 6.14 -0.45
C VAL A 55 4.89 6.16 0.37
N ASN A 56 5.48 4.98 0.62
CA ASN A 56 6.71 4.87 1.41
C ASN A 56 7.87 5.58 0.71
N ILE A 57 8.06 5.42 -0.60
CA ILE A 57 9.09 6.13 -1.36
C ILE A 57 8.94 7.65 -1.20
N VAL A 58 7.71 8.18 -1.35
CA VAL A 58 7.44 9.61 -1.19
C VAL A 58 7.81 10.09 0.23
N ILE A 59 7.42 9.34 1.27
CA ILE A 59 7.76 9.67 2.66
C ILE A 59 9.27 9.69 2.88
N TRP A 60 9.99 8.66 2.41
CA TRP A 60 11.45 8.58 2.55
C TRP A 60 12.17 9.71 1.81
N VAL A 61 11.71 10.07 0.61
CA VAL A 61 12.27 11.21 -0.15
C VAL A 61 12.04 12.53 0.58
N LEU A 62 10.84 12.76 1.13
CA LEU A 62 10.55 13.96 1.91
C LEU A 62 11.44 14.06 3.16
N ILE A 63 11.62 12.96 3.90
CA ILE A 63 12.49 12.91 5.07
C ILE A 63 13.94 13.20 4.65
N ALA A 64 14.44 12.57 3.60
CA ALA A 64 15.81 12.73 3.11
C ALA A 64 16.13 14.18 2.70
N ILE A 65 15.14 14.95 2.25
CA ILE A 65 15.31 16.37 1.85
C ILE A 65 15.15 17.30 3.07
N VAL A 66 14.11 17.10 3.88
CA VAL A 66 13.72 18.04 4.95
C VAL A 66 14.64 17.94 6.17
N VAL A 67 15.10 16.74 6.53
CA VAL A 67 16.00 16.51 7.68
C VAL A 67 17.32 17.28 7.56
N PRO A 68 18.10 17.19 6.47
CA PRO A 68 19.35 17.95 6.36
C PRO A 68 19.11 19.47 6.28
N LEU A 69 18.02 19.91 5.64
CA LEU A 69 17.67 21.33 5.53
C LEU A 69 17.38 21.97 6.90
N THR A 70 16.84 21.19 7.84
CA THR A 70 16.46 21.65 9.18
C THR A 70 17.49 21.31 10.26
N LEU A 71 18.72 20.91 9.86
CA LEU A 71 19.79 20.46 10.76
C LEU A 71 19.34 19.34 11.71
N GLY A 72 18.44 18.46 11.26
CA GLY A 72 17.95 17.31 12.02
C GLY A 72 16.69 17.55 12.85
N VAL A 73 16.23 18.81 13.02
CA VAL A 73 15.06 19.12 13.86
C VAL A 73 13.78 18.49 13.30
N ALA A 74 13.60 18.49 11.97
CA ALA A 74 12.44 17.85 11.35
C ALA A 74 12.46 16.32 11.44
N GLY A 75 13.57 15.71 11.85
CA GLY A 75 13.66 14.26 12.09
C GLY A 75 12.69 13.80 13.19
N ILE A 76 12.33 14.69 14.12
CA ILE A 76 11.32 14.43 15.16
C ILE A 76 9.93 14.19 14.55
N CYS A 77 9.66 14.74 13.36
CA CYS A 77 8.39 14.55 12.64
C CYS A 77 8.38 13.27 11.78
N ALA A 78 9.51 12.57 11.61
CA ALA A 78 9.57 11.35 10.81
C ALA A 78 8.60 10.24 11.30
N PRO A 79 8.44 9.98 12.61
CA PRO A 79 7.43 9.05 13.11
C PRO A 79 6.00 9.48 12.76
N LEU A 80 5.70 10.79 12.77
CA LEU A 80 4.39 11.31 12.40
C LEU A 80 4.06 11.03 10.93
N LEU A 81 5.05 11.16 10.03
CA LEU A 81 4.90 10.80 8.62
C LEU A 81 4.67 9.29 8.44
N TRP A 82 5.35 8.45 9.22
CA TRP A 82 5.10 7.01 9.21
C TRP A 82 3.68 6.69 9.73
N PHE A 83 3.20 7.33 10.80
CA PHE A 83 1.82 7.16 11.27
C PHE A 83 0.76 7.49 10.21
N ALA A 84 1.07 8.37 9.25
CA ALA A 84 0.17 8.67 8.13
C ALA A 84 -0.12 7.45 7.25
N THR A 85 0.75 6.43 7.22
CA THR A 85 0.51 5.19 6.47
C THR A 85 -0.55 4.30 7.14
N LEU A 86 -0.90 4.53 8.42
CA LEU A 86 -1.94 3.77 9.10
C LEU A 86 -3.35 4.10 8.60
N TRP A 87 -3.58 5.32 8.10
CA TRP A 87 -4.86 5.70 7.50
C TRP A 87 -5.23 4.79 6.31
N PRO A 88 -4.41 4.69 5.25
CA PRO A 88 -4.71 3.81 4.13
C PRO A 88 -4.59 2.32 4.49
N ALA A 89 -3.79 1.96 5.52
CA ALA A 89 -3.77 0.61 6.05
C ALA A 89 -5.12 0.19 6.64
N TYR A 90 -5.72 1.05 7.46
CA TYR A 90 -7.02 0.80 8.08
C TYR A 90 -8.15 0.70 7.06
N ASP A 91 -8.11 1.55 6.04
CA ASP A 91 -9.11 1.54 4.98
C ASP A 91 -8.96 0.32 4.04
N ALA A 92 -7.72 -0.10 3.74
CA ALA A 92 -7.44 -1.37 3.08
C ALA A 92 -7.92 -2.58 3.90
N TYR A 93 -7.78 -2.54 5.24
CA TYR A 93 -8.30 -3.60 6.10
C TYR A 93 -9.83 -3.75 6.02
N LYS A 94 -10.56 -2.64 5.77
CA LYS A 94 -12.01 -2.68 5.53
C LYS A 94 -12.39 -3.24 4.15
N GLY A 95 -11.41 -3.41 3.25
CA GLY A 95 -11.63 -3.83 1.86
C GLY A 95 -11.91 -2.67 0.91
N ASN A 96 -11.62 -1.43 1.31
CA ASN A 96 -11.83 -0.26 0.45
C ASN A 96 -10.57 0.08 -0.34
N TYR A 97 -10.76 0.55 -1.57
CA TYR A 97 -9.71 1.13 -2.40
C TYR A 97 -9.44 2.57 -1.99
N THR A 98 -8.45 2.77 -1.12
CA THR A 98 -8.07 4.12 -0.70
C THR A 98 -7.48 4.92 -1.85
N GLU A 99 -8.17 5.95 -2.32
CA GLU A 99 -7.66 6.86 -3.34
C GLU A 99 -6.91 8.03 -2.69
N ILE A 100 -5.59 8.01 -2.81
CA ILE A 100 -4.72 9.13 -2.46
C ILE A 100 -4.62 10.04 -3.70
N PRO A 101 -5.20 11.25 -3.68
CA PRO A 101 -5.49 12.02 -4.90
C PRO A 101 -4.26 12.38 -5.75
N VAL A 102 -3.05 12.43 -5.18
CA VAL A 102 -1.81 12.68 -5.93
C VAL A 102 -1.16 11.36 -6.36
N ILE A 103 -1.02 10.42 -5.41
CA ILE A 103 -0.31 9.16 -5.63
C ILE A 103 -1.13 8.22 -6.51
N THR A 104 -2.39 7.98 -6.17
CA THR A 104 -3.28 7.09 -6.94
C THR A 104 -3.49 7.61 -8.36
N LYS A 105 -3.62 8.91 -8.57
CA LYS A 105 -3.71 9.48 -9.93
C LYS A 105 -2.43 9.26 -10.74
N PHE A 106 -1.27 9.44 -10.12
CA PHE A 106 0.02 9.14 -10.76
C PHE A 106 0.11 7.66 -11.15
N LEU A 107 -0.22 6.75 -10.23
CA LEU A 107 -0.14 5.31 -10.47
C LEU A 107 -1.12 4.84 -11.56
N LYS A 108 -2.37 5.33 -11.54
CA LYS A 108 -3.36 5.08 -12.60
C LYS A 108 -2.89 5.65 -13.95
N GLY A 109 -2.32 6.84 -13.96
CA GLY A 109 -1.77 7.47 -15.17
C GLY A 109 -0.57 6.72 -15.78
N GLN A 110 0.16 5.94 -14.98
CA GLN A 110 1.23 5.06 -15.44
C GLN A 110 0.76 3.63 -15.78
N GLY A 111 -0.52 3.30 -15.55
CA GLY A 111 -1.07 1.96 -15.75
C GLY A 111 -0.52 0.90 -14.78
N TRP A 112 0.00 1.31 -13.62
CA TRP A 112 0.51 0.36 -12.62
C TRP A 112 -0.63 -0.31 -11.83
N VAL A 113 -1.76 0.40 -11.73
CA VAL A 113 -3.02 0.04 -11.06
C VAL A 113 -4.23 0.51 -11.86
#